data_AF-A0AAD4XY94-F1
#
_entry.id   AF-A0AAD4XY94-F1
#
_cell.length_a   1.000
_cell.length_b   1.000
_cell.length_c   1.000
_cell.angle_alpha   90.00
_cell.angle_beta   90.00
_cell.angle_gamma   90.00
#
_symmetry.space_group_name_H-M   'P 1'
#
loop_
_entity.id
_entity.type
_entity.pdbx_description
1 polymer ?
#
loop_
_entity_poly.entity_id
_entity_poly.type
_entity_poly.pdbx_seq_one_letter_code
_entity_poly.pdbx_strand_id
1 'polypeptide(L)'
;MGTRNHGNVVRLLLLLLFSLLLSECSAWFDFAAVTVKVQNDIEGYEVSLDMHCQSNDDDLGLRSLHKGEEWHWQFMQSFIGNTHFWCDFRWYDNWDYRWYEGTFEVYHGNAWADKYHKVCRNRCDYSVRRDGLYMFRIDKYEWEKRGTWH
;
A
#
# COMPACT_ATOMS: atom_id res chain seq x y z
N MET A 1 -29.75 6.18 -58.82
CA MET A 1 -28.43 6.03 -58.15
C MET A 1 -28.53 6.68 -56.79
N GLY A 2 -28.43 5.89 -55.71
CA GLY A 2 -28.64 6.38 -54.35
C GLY A 2 -28.50 5.27 -53.33
N THR A 3 -27.35 4.59 -53.29
CA THR A 3 -26.98 3.68 -52.20
C THR A 3 -26.61 4.52 -50.99
N ARG A 4 -27.67 5.03 -50.38
CA ARG A 4 -27.76 5.77 -49.13
C ARG A 4 -26.78 5.23 -48.10
N ASN A 5 -25.88 6.11 -47.64
CA ASN A 5 -25.32 6.41 -46.30
C ASN A 5 -25.58 5.50 -45.08
N HIS A 6 -26.24 4.35 -45.20
CA HIS A 6 -26.68 3.49 -44.12
C HIS A 6 -25.51 2.85 -43.38
N GLY A 7 -24.49 2.36 -44.10
CA GLY A 7 -23.28 1.82 -43.49
C GLY A 7 -22.47 2.85 -42.71
N ASN A 8 -22.42 4.09 -43.19
CA ASN A 8 -21.72 5.19 -42.52
C ASN A 8 -22.46 5.65 -41.27
N VAL A 9 -23.80 5.67 -41.31
CA VAL A 9 -24.65 5.99 -40.15
C VAL A 9 -24.53 4.90 -39.08
N VAL A 10 -24.57 3.61 -39.45
CA VAL A 10 -24.39 2.51 -38.49
C VAL A 10 -23.00 2.55 -37.85
N ARG A 11 -21.93 2.81 -38.62
CA ARG A 11 -20.57 2.97 -38.07
C ARG A 11 -20.46 4.15 -37.13
N LEU A 12 -21.05 5.29 -37.47
CA LEU A 12 -21.04 6.47 -36.62
C LEU A 12 -21.81 6.21 -35.32
N LEU A 13 -22.96 5.53 -35.39
CA LEU A 13 -23.73 5.13 -34.21
C LEU A 13 -22.95 4.17 -33.32
N LEU A 14 -22.23 3.20 -33.90
CA LEU A 14 -21.38 2.27 -33.15
C LEU A 14 -20.19 2.97 -32.47
N LEU A 15 -19.54 3.92 -33.15
CA LEU A 15 -18.46 4.71 -32.56
C LEU A 15 -18.96 5.62 -31.45
N LEU A 16 -20.13 6.24 -31.61
CA LEU A 16 -20.75 7.08 -30.58
C LEU A 16 -21.16 6.24 -29.36
N LEU A 17 -21.74 5.06 -29.56
CA LEU A 17 -22.02 4.09 -28.49
C LEU A 17 -20.74 3.66 -27.77
N PHE A 18 -19.67 3.34 -28.50
CA PHE A 18 -18.38 2.99 -27.91
C PHE A 18 -17.77 4.15 -27.11
N SER A 19 -17.84 5.38 -27.60
CA SER A 19 -17.36 6.56 -26.86
C SER A 19 -18.20 6.87 -25.62
N LEU A 20 -19.52 6.62 -25.65
CA LEU A 20 -20.39 6.77 -24.47
C LEU A 20 -20.07 5.70 -23.41
N LEU A 21 -19.81 4.46 -23.84
CA LEU A 21 -19.33 3.37 -22.97
C LEU A 21 -17.94 3.66 -22.36
N LEU A 22 -17.06 4.35 -23.10
CA LEU A 22 -15.76 4.79 -22.58
C LEU A 22 -15.86 6.02 -21.66
N SER A 23 -16.86 6.89 -21.83
CA SER A 23 -17.03 8.11 -21.02
C SER A 23 -17.47 7.83 -19.58
N GLU A 24 -18.13 6.69 -19.35
CA GLU A 24 -18.44 6.20 -18.01
C GLU A 24 -17.20 5.63 -17.30
N CYS A 25 -16.19 5.18 -18.04
CA CYS A 25 -15.02 4.51 -17.47
C CYS A 25 -14.17 5.47 -16.61
N SER A 26 -14.04 6.73 -17.02
CA SER A 26 -13.23 7.73 -16.32
C SER A 26 -13.76 8.11 -14.93
N ALA A 27 -15.04 7.89 -14.65
CA ALA A 27 -15.64 8.12 -13.33
C ALA A 27 -15.55 6.91 -12.39
N TRP A 28 -15.17 5.73 -12.88
CA TRP A 28 -15.00 4.49 -12.10
C TRP A 28 -13.55 4.21 -11.74
N PHE A 29 -12.59 4.87 -12.38
CA PHE A 29 -11.18 4.82 -12.00
C PHE A 29 -10.85 5.93 -11.00
N ASP A 30 -11.50 5.90 -9.84
CA ASP A 30 -10.92 6.56 -8.67
C ASP A 30 -9.74 5.67 -8.26
N PHE A 31 -8.58 5.92 -8.88
CA PHE A 31 -7.34 5.22 -8.56
C PHE A 31 -7.03 5.51 -7.09
N ALA A 32 -7.38 4.56 -6.23
CA ALA A 32 -7.24 4.72 -4.81
C ALA A 32 -5.75 4.76 -4.46
N ALA A 33 -5.20 5.97 -4.31
CA ALA A 33 -3.86 6.16 -3.77
C ALA A 33 -3.82 5.52 -2.37
N VAL A 34 -2.91 4.57 -2.19
CA VAL A 34 -2.69 3.90 -0.90
C VAL A 34 -1.51 4.57 -0.21
N THR A 35 -1.69 4.91 1.06
CA THR A 35 -0.62 5.40 1.94
C THR A 35 -0.23 4.28 2.89
N VAL A 36 1.07 3.99 3.00
CA VAL A 36 1.60 3.15 4.08
C VAL A 36 2.42 4.06 4.99
N LYS A 37 2.15 3.99 6.29
CA LYS A 37 2.86 4.75 7.33
C LYS A 37 3.49 3.78 8.31
N VAL A 38 4.75 3.97 8.62
CA VAL A 38 5.47 3.24 9.67
C VAL A 38 5.95 4.22 10.72
N GLN A 39 5.67 3.92 11.98
CA GLN A 39 6.09 4.72 13.12
C GLN A 39 6.93 3.88 14.09
N ASN A 40 8.02 4.46 14.59
CA ASN A 40 8.85 3.84 15.62
C ASN A 40 8.27 4.13 17.01
N ASP A 41 7.52 3.18 17.55
CA ASP A 41 6.97 3.21 18.91
C ASP A 41 7.71 2.24 19.85
N ILE A 42 8.98 1.91 19.54
CA ILE A 42 9.76 1.02 20.39
C ILE A 42 10.08 1.73 21.71
N GLU A 43 9.62 1.13 22.81
CA GLU A 43 9.95 1.59 24.14
C GLU A 43 11.42 1.33 24.47
N GLY A 44 12.09 2.35 24.99
CA GLY A 44 13.51 2.33 25.31
C GLY A 44 14.09 3.75 25.34
N TYR A 45 15.36 3.84 25.70
CA TYR A 45 16.18 5.04 25.53
C TYR A 45 17.04 4.88 24.27
N GLU A 46 17.23 5.98 23.54
CA GLU A 46 18.09 6.04 22.34
C GLU A 46 17.82 4.93 21.31
N VAL A 47 16.55 4.59 21.11
CA VAL A 47 16.16 3.57 20.13
C VAL A 47 16.16 4.18 18.73
N SER A 48 16.91 3.54 17.83
CA SER A 48 16.89 3.80 16.39
C SER A 48 16.39 2.55 15.67
N LEU A 49 15.39 2.73 14.82
CA LEU A 49 14.86 1.70 13.94
C LEU A 49 15.38 1.95 12.54
N ASP A 50 16.19 1.03 12.03
CA ASP A 50 16.53 0.98 10.62
C ASP A 50 15.46 0.17 9.89
N MET A 51 14.98 0.70 8.77
CA MET A 51 14.03 0.01 7.91
C MET A 51 14.37 0.20 6.44
N HIS A 52 14.22 -0.86 5.65
CA HIS A 52 14.34 -0.83 4.21
C HIS A 52 13.06 -1.42 3.61
N CYS A 53 12.30 -0.58 2.93
CA CYS A 53 11.05 -0.98 2.29
C CYS A 53 11.19 -0.98 0.76
N GLN A 54 10.61 -1.98 0.13
CA GLN A 54 10.65 -2.13 -1.33
C GLN A 54 9.45 -2.92 -1.84
N SER A 55 9.24 -2.85 -3.14
CA SER A 55 8.36 -3.74 -3.90
C SER A 55 9.17 -4.42 -5.01
N ASN A 56 8.49 -5.18 -5.87
CA ASN A 56 9.14 -5.73 -7.06
C ASN A 56 9.59 -4.66 -8.06
N ASP A 57 8.92 -3.49 -8.06
CA ASP A 57 9.10 -2.45 -9.08
C ASP A 57 9.83 -1.22 -8.53
N ASP A 58 9.70 -0.95 -7.23
CA ASP A 58 10.21 0.25 -6.57
C ASP A 58 11.00 -0.08 -5.30
N ASP A 59 12.24 0.41 -5.22
CA ASP A 59 13.04 0.42 -3.99
C ASP A 59 12.92 1.80 -3.31
N LEU A 60 12.40 1.82 -2.07
CA LEU A 60 12.21 3.06 -1.31
C LEU A 60 13.44 3.44 -0.46
N GLY A 61 14.44 2.56 -0.42
CA GLY A 61 15.72 2.73 0.25
C GLY A 61 15.69 2.50 1.76
N LEU A 62 16.88 2.59 2.36
CA LEU A 62 17.10 2.52 3.80
C LEU A 62 16.74 3.85 4.48
N ARG A 63 16.06 3.76 5.62
CA ARG A 63 15.71 4.87 6.50
C ARG A 63 16.00 4.49 7.94
N SER A 64 16.43 5.46 8.74
CA SER A 64 16.56 5.33 10.19
C SER A 64 15.54 6.25 10.85
N LEU A 65 14.71 5.69 11.74
CA LEU A 65 13.70 6.42 12.51
C LEU A 65 14.08 6.39 13.98
N HIS A 66 14.24 7.55 14.59
CA HIS A 66 14.33 7.67 16.03
C HIS A 66 12.96 7.42 16.69
N LYS A 67 12.97 7.18 18.01
CA LYS A 67 11.74 6.96 18.76
C LYS A 67 10.73 8.10 18.57
N GLY A 68 9.51 7.75 18.20
CA GLY A 68 8.41 8.67 17.90
C GLY A 68 8.42 9.24 16.48
N GLU A 69 9.47 8.99 15.69
CA GLU A 69 9.50 9.38 14.29
C GLU A 69 8.68 8.41 13.43
N GLU A 70 8.16 8.94 12.34
CA GLU A 70 7.38 8.21 11.36
C GLU A 70 7.85 8.53 9.95
N TRP A 71 7.56 7.62 9.05
CA TRP A 71 7.73 7.82 7.64
C TRP A 71 6.59 7.15 6.87
N HIS A 72 6.25 7.73 5.74
CA HIS A 72 5.19 7.24 4.90
C HIS A 72 5.54 7.42 3.43
N TRP A 73 4.92 6.58 2.61
CA TRP A 73 4.95 6.70 1.16
C TRP A 73 3.57 6.44 0.60
N GLN A 74 3.36 6.90 -0.63
CA GLN A 74 2.11 6.76 -1.35
C GLN A 74 2.37 6.11 -2.70
N PHE A 75 1.47 5.24 -3.12
CA PHE A 75 1.52 4.58 -4.42
C PHE A 75 0.11 4.38 -4.98
N MET A 76 0.06 4.16 -6.29
CA MET A 76 -1.17 3.76 -6.98
C MET A 76 -1.22 2.25 -7.10
N GLN A 77 -2.39 1.66 -6.87
CA GLN A 77 -2.57 0.22 -7.03
C GLN A 77 -2.37 -0.19 -8.49
N SER A 78 -1.65 -1.29 -8.72
CA SER A 78 -1.49 -1.82 -10.08
C SER A 78 -2.80 -2.37 -10.65
N PHE A 79 -2.95 -2.28 -11.98
CA PHE A 79 -4.02 -2.93 -12.76
C PHE A 79 -3.63 -4.32 -13.24
N ILE A 80 -2.33 -4.54 -13.42
CA ILE A 80 -1.75 -5.76 -13.99
C ILE A 80 -0.82 -6.34 -12.93
N GLY A 81 -1.19 -7.49 -12.38
CA GLY A 81 -0.47 -8.09 -11.26
C GLY A 81 -0.74 -7.41 -9.93
N ASN A 82 -0.04 -7.86 -8.89
CA ASN A 82 -0.18 -7.34 -7.53
C ASN A 82 0.92 -6.34 -7.22
N THR A 83 0.55 -5.20 -6.63
CA THR A 83 1.48 -4.37 -5.89
C THR A 83 1.78 -5.08 -4.57
N HIS A 84 3.05 -5.33 -4.30
CA HIS A 84 3.51 -6.06 -3.12
C HIS A 84 4.68 -5.31 -2.50
N PHE A 85 4.47 -4.73 -1.32
CA PHE A 85 5.50 -4.08 -0.53
C PHE A 85 5.83 -4.92 0.70
N TRP A 86 7.12 -5.09 0.95
CA TRP A 86 7.66 -5.63 2.19
C TRP A 86 8.74 -4.71 2.74
N CYS A 87 8.95 -4.80 4.05
CA CYS A 87 9.98 -4.04 4.74
C CYS A 87 10.82 -4.95 5.61
N ASP A 88 12.13 -4.75 5.55
CA ASP A 88 13.10 -5.29 6.50
C ASP A 88 13.31 -4.27 7.61
N PHE A 89 13.23 -4.73 8.86
CA PHE A 89 13.39 -3.90 10.06
C PHE A 89 14.56 -4.42 10.87
N ARG A 90 15.31 -3.50 11.46
CA ARG A 90 16.39 -3.81 12.38
C ARG A 90 16.53 -2.73 13.44
N TRP A 91 16.67 -3.12 14.70
CA TRP A 91 16.92 -2.18 15.79
C TRP A 91 17.75 -2.84 16.89
N TYR A 92 18.45 -2.02 17.67
CA TYR A 92 19.23 -2.48 18.82
C TYR A 92 18.50 -2.14 20.11
N ASP A 93 18.31 -3.12 20.97
CA ASP A 93 17.78 -2.90 22.30
C ASP A 93 18.90 -2.63 23.30
N ASN A 94 18.88 -1.44 23.87
CA ASN A 94 19.84 -1.03 24.86
C ASN A 94 19.59 -1.66 26.25
N TRP A 95 18.44 -2.30 26.49
CA TRP A 95 18.17 -3.02 27.75
C TRP A 95 18.71 -4.44 27.73
N ASP A 96 18.39 -5.21 26.69
CA ASP A 96 18.84 -6.60 26.57
C ASP A 96 20.15 -6.74 25.79
N TYR A 97 20.75 -5.62 25.37
CA TYR A 97 22.00 -5.49 24.62
C TYR A 97 22.05 -6.35 23.34
N ARG A 98 20.92 -6.46 22.65
CA ARG A 98 20.73 -7.38 21.52
C ARG A 98 20.12 -6.68 20.29
N TRP A 99 20.50 -7.16 19.12
CA TRP A 99 19.87 -6.82 17.85
C TRP A 99 18.59 -7.63 17.62
N TYR A 100 17.56 -6.93 17.18
CA TYR A 100 16.30 -7.49 16.73
C TYR A 100 16.10 -7.18 15.25
N GLU A 101 15.59 -8.16 14.51
CA GLU A 101 15.29 -8.02 13.09
C GLU A 101 13.98 -8.70 12.70
N GLY A 102 13.43 -8.31 11.55
CA GLY A 102 12.27 -8.98 10.98
C GLY A 102 11.85 -8.40 9.62
N THR A 103 11.35 -9.28 8.75
CA THR A 103 10.83 -8.92 7.42
C THR A 103 9.32 -9.11 7.41
N PHE A 104 8.57 -8.08 7.00
CA PHE A 104 7.11 -8.12 6.99
C PHE A 104 6.51 -7.58 5.69
N GLU A 105 5.48 -8.27 5.19
CA GLU A 105 4.58 -7.75 4.15
C GLU A 105 3.75 -6.59 4.74
N VAL A 106 3.93 -5.39 4.19
CA VAL A 106 3.21 -4.18 4.61
C VAL A 106 2.07 -3.80 3.67
N TYR A 107 2.05 -4.34 2.46
CA TYR A 107 0.91 -4.24 1.55
C TYR A 107 0.97 -5.33 0.48
N HIS A 108 -0.19 -5.90 0.14
CA HIS A 108 -0.33 -6.81 -0.99
C HIS A 108 -1.73 -6.76 -1.57
N GLY A 109 -1.85 -6.23 -2.78
CA GLY A 109 -3.13 -6.03 -3.44
C GLY A 109 -3.01 -5.44 -4.84
N ASN A 110 -4.15 -5.27 -5.50
CA ASN A 110 -4.26 -4.59 -6.78
C ASN A 110 -5.65 -3.92 -6.89
N ALA A 111 -5.87 -3.16 -7.96
CA ALA A 111 -7.11 -2.40 -8.16
C ALA A 111 -8.41 -3.24 -8.14
N TRP A 112 -8.32 -4.54 -8.37
CA TRP A 112 -9.45 -5.47 -8.45
C TRP A 112 -9.61 -6.35 -7.20
N ALA A 113 -8.51 -6.55 -6.45
CA ALA A 113 -8.43 -7.48 -5.33
C ALA A 113 -7.49 -6.93 -4.26
N ASP A 114 -7.99 -5.99 -3.47
CA ASP A 114 -7.29 -5.43 -2.32
C ASP A 114 -7.86 -6.00 -1.00
N LYS A 115 -7.16 -6.99 -0.43
CA LYS A 115 -7.50 -7.57 0.88
C LYS A 115 -7.29 -6.57 2.02
N TYR A 116 -6.37 -5.63 1.85
CA TYR A 116 -6.06 -4.58 2.82
C TYR A 116 -7.13 -3.50 2.84
N HIS A 117 -7.91 -3.32 1.77
CA HIS A 117 -8.97 -2.32 1.73
C HIS A 117 -10.02 -2.48 2.84
N LYS A 118 -10.35 -3.72 3.24
CA LYS A 118 -11.29 -3.96 4.37
C LYS A 118 -10.69 -3.67 5.74
N VAL A 119 -9.36 -3.63 5.82
CA VAL A 119 -8.56 -3.65 7.06
C VAL A 119 -7.97 -2.27 7.36
N CYS A 120 -7.46 -1.58 6.33
CA CYS A 120 -6.87 -0.24 6.41
C CYS A 120 -7.35 0.71 5.30
N ARG A 121 -8.33 0.32 4.48
CA ARG A 121 -8.84 1.11 3.34
C ARG A 121 -7.69 1.54 2.44
N ASN A 122 -7.37 2.83 2.40
CA ASN A 122 -6.30 3.40 1.60
C ASN A 122 -5.17 3.96 2.47
N ARG A 123 -5.16 3.67 3.77
CA ARG A 123 -4.16 4.16 4.73
C ARG A 123 -3.82 3.06 5.74
N CYS A 124 -2.71 2.38 5.51
CA CYS A 124 -2.23 1.30 6.38
C CYS A 124 -1.18 1.86 7.33
N ASP A 125 -1.60 2.08 8.57
CA ASP A 125 -0.74 2.59 9.64
C ASP A 125 -0.12 1.43 10.42
N TYR A 126 1.20 1.44 10.53
CA TYR A 126 2.02 0.48 11.25
C TYR A 126 2.73 1.13 12.44
N SER A 127 2.80 0.39 13.55
CA SER A 127 3.46 0.76 14.80
C SER A 127 4.50 -0.32 15.12
N VAL A 128 5.77 0.05 15.11
CA VAL A 128 6.89 -0.83 15.44
C VAL A 128 7.09 -0.76 16.94
N ARG A 129 6.97 -1.89 17.64
CA ARG A 129 7.04 -1.97 19.11
C ARG A 129 8.09 -2.96 19.57
N ARG A 130 8.45 -2.95 20.85
CA ARG A 130 9.48 -3.86 21.43
C ARG A 130 9.23 -5.33 21.12
N ASP A 131 7.97 -5.76 21.06
CA ASP A 131 7.61 -7.17 20.92
C ASP A 131 7.16 -7.56 19.51
N GLY A 132 7.06 -6.61 18.57
CA GLY A 132 6.72 -6.90 17.19
C GLY A 132 6.18 -5.72 16.38
N LEU A 133 5.80 -6.04 15.14
CA LEU A 133 5.13 -5.11 14.23
C LEU A 133 3.62 -5.18 14.42
N TYR A 134 2.98 -4.01 14.55
CA TYR A 134 1.53 -3.89 14.66
C TYR A 134 0.95 -3.10 13.48
N MET A 135 -0.26 -3.45 13.06
CA MET A 135 -1.03 -2.72 12.05
C MET A 135 -2.37 -2.29 12.66
N PHE A 136 -2.77 -1.05 12.41
CA PHE A 136 -4.07 -0.56 12.86
C PHE A 136 -5.20 -1.11 11.99
N ARG A 137 -6.21 -1.70 12.63
CA ARG A 137 -7.41 -2.27 12.03
C ARG A 137 -8.54 -1.25 12.10
N ILE A 138 -8.92 -0.65 10.98
CA ILE A 138 -10.01 0.33 10.96
C ILE A 138 -11.38 -0.32 11.21
N ASP A 139 -11.51 -1.60 10.86
CA ASP A 139 -12.75 -2.38 11.00
C ASP A 139 -13.04 -2.74 12.46
N LYS A 140 -12.00 -2.84 13.28
CA LYS A 140 -12.09 -3.18 14.71
C LYS A 140 -11.71 -2.03 15.63
N TYR A 141 -11.10 -0.99 15.08
CA TYR A 141 -10.55 0.15 15.81
C TYR A 141 -9.48 -0.25 16.84
N GLU A 142 -8.61 -1.19 16.48
CA GLU A 142 -7.57 -1.74 17.36
C GLU A 142 -6.25 -2.00 16.63
N TRP A 143 -5.14 -2.13 17.39
CA TRP A 143 -3.85 -2.55 16.86
C TRP A 143 -3.74 -4.07 16.84
N GLU A 144 -3.52 -4.66 15.67
CA GLU A 144 -3.33 -6.10 15.50
C GLU A 144 -1.85 -6.43 15.27
N LYS A 145 -1.31 -7.38 16.03
CA LYS A 145 0.07 -7.84 15.88
C LYS A 145 0.23 -8.62 14.58
N ARG A 146 1.21 -8.25 13.76
CA ARG A 146 1.51 -8.86 12.46
C ARG A 146 2.65 -9.86 12.51
N GLY A 147 3.55 -9.70 13.49
CA GLY A 147 4.57 -10.70 13.80
C GLY A 147 5.51 -10.21 14.90
N THR A 148 6.50 -11.04 15.22
CA THR A 148 7.49 -10.82 16.28
C THR A 148 8.89 -10.71 15.69
N TRP A 149 9.79 -10.06 16.42
CA TRP A 149 11.22 -10.02 16.06
C TRP A 149 11.90 -11.38 16.25
N HIS A 150 13.05 -11.55 15.61
CA HIS A 150 13.93 -12.71 15.74
C HIS A 150 15.27 -12.36 16.37
#